data_AF-A0A6P0NGE3-F1
#
_entry.id   AF-A0A6P0NGE3-F1
#
_cell.length_a   1.000
_cell.length_b   1.000
_cell.length_c   1.000
_cell.angle_alpha   90.00
_cell.angle_beta   90.00
_cell.angle_gamma   90.00
#
_symmetry.space_group_name_H-M   'P 1'
#
loop_
_entity.id
_entity.type
_entity.pdbx_description
1 polymer ?
#
loop_
_entity_poly.entity_id
_entity_poly.type
_entity_poly.pdbx_seq_one_letter_code
_entity_poly.pdbx_strand_id
1 'polypeptide(L)'
;MVLPSLLRCGLSTVAVFLAEIQHRAENNVREQLRQWYKEKSHKYGRKRQEIEVSESFAWLLLWILSWWSSDQKSLVLAADASTLGKRIERLGN
;
A
#
# COMPACT_ATOMS: atom_id res chain seq x y z
N MET A 1 -12.71 5.59 16.84
CA MET A 1 -11.89 4.41 17.21
C MET A 1 -11.89 3.47 16.01
N VAL A 2 -10.87 3.54 15.15
CA VAL A 2 -10.82 2.80 13.87
C VAL A 2 -10.30 1.37 14.13
N LEU A 3 -11.03 0.37 13.65
CA LEU A 3 -10.80 -1.05 13.88
C LEU A 3 -9.44 -1.53 13.30
N PRO A 4 -8.49 -2.00 14.13
CA PRO A 4 -7.13 -2.37 13.72
C PRO A 4 -6.99 -3.84 13.25
N SER A 5 -8.07 -4.47 12.79
CA SER A 5 -8.09 -5.92 12.54
C SER A 5 -7.97 -6.34 11.08
N LEU A 6 -8.37 -5.51 10.11
CA LEU A 6 -8.31 -5.88 8.67
C LEU A 6 -6.90 -5.80 8.06
N LEU A 7 -6.03 -4.95 8.61
CA LEU A 7 -4.63 -4.81 8.15
C LEU A 7 -3.72 -6.01 8.51
N ARG A 8 -4.19 -6.94 9.36
CA ARG A 8 -3.32 -7.96 9.96
C ARG A 8 -3.05 -9.17 9.07
N CYS A 9 -3.98 -9.56 8.18
CA CYS A 9 -3.78 -10.77 7.35
C CYS A 9 -3.01 -10.47 6.05
N GLY A 10 -3.29 -9.34 5.40
CA GLY A 10 -2.66 -8.98 4.13
C GLY A 10 -1.16 -8.68 4.30
N LEU A 11 -0.80 -7.93 5.34
CA LEU A 11 0.60 -7.60 5.62
C LEU A 11 1.46 -8.85 5.86
N SER A 12 0.97 -9.80 6.65
CA SER A 12 1.70 -11.05 6.93
C SER A 12 1.90 -11.86 5.66
N THR A 13 0.86 -11.99 4.84
CA THR A 13 0.93 -12.74 3.57
C THR A 13 1.96 -12.10 2.62
N VAL A 14 1.87 -10.78 2.42
CA VAL A 14 2.81 -10.03 1.57
C VAL A 14 4.24 -10.09 2.11
N ALA A 15 4.42 -10.04 3.44
CA ALA A 15 5.74 -10.11 4.06
C ALA A 15 6.43 -11.46 3.80
N VAL A 16 5.69 -12.59 3.87
CA VAL A 16 6.22 -13.92 3.56
C VAL A 16 6.69 -14.00 2.11
N PHE A 17 5.86 -13.62 1.14
CA PHE A 17 6.24 -13.68 -0.26
C PHE A 17 7.42 -12.77 -0.62
N LEU A 18 7.44 -11.55 -0.10
CA LEU A 18 8.56 -10.63 -0.34
C LEU A 18 9.85 -11.10 0.33
N ALA A 19 9.76 -11.74 1.50
CA ALA A 19 10.90 -12.32 2.18
C ALA A 19 11.55 -13.44 1.36
N GLU A 20 10.74 -14.34 0.80
CA GLU A 20 11.21 -15.41 -0.09
C GLU A 20 11.86 -14.87 -1.36
N ILE A 21 11.19 -13.95 -2.07
CA ILE A 21 11.70 -13.40 -3.35
C ILE A 21 13.00 -12.59 -3.15
N GLN A 22 13.14 -11.92 -2.00
CA GLN A 22 14.32 -11.09 -1.70
C GLN A 22 15.41 -11.84 -0.92
N HIS A 23 15.18 -13.10 -0.54
CA HIS A 23 16.05 -13.88 0.35
C HIS A 23 16.37 -13.15 1.67
N ARG A 24 15.33 -12.58 2.32
CA ARG A 24 15.43 -11.84 3.58
C ARG A 24 14.58 -12.48 4.66
N ALA A 25 14.89 -12.24 5.92
CA ALA A 25 14.06 -12.72 7.02
C ALA A 25 12.67 -12.03 7.03
N GLU A 26 11.60 -12.81 7.13
CA GLU A 26 10.19 -12.34 7.14
C GLU A 26 9.96 -11.23 8.17
N ASN A 27 10.45 -11.42 9.41
CA ASN A 27 10.28 -10.43 10.47
C ASN A 27 10.85 -9.05 10.10
N ASN A 28 11.99 -9.03 9.40
CA ASN A 28 12.64 -7.80 8.96
C ASN A 28 11.83 -7.11 7.85
N VAL A 29 11.31 -7.90 6.90
CA VAL A 29 10.44 -7.40 5.83
C VAL A 29 9.14 -6.86 6.40
N ARG A 30 8.52 -7.58 7.33
CA ARG A 30 7.28 -7.17 7.99
C ARG A 30 7.44 -5.86 8.76
N GLU A 31 8.52 -5.72 9.53
CA GLU A 31 8.80 -4.47 10.25
C GLU A 31 9.13 -3.30 9.30
N GLN A 32 9.82 -3.56 8.19
CA GLN A 32 10.03 -2.56 7.15
C GLN A 32 8.71 -2.08 6.54
N LEU A 33 7.80 -2.99 6.18
CA LEU A 33 6.48 -2.64 5.64
C LEU A 33 5.65 -1.86 6.67
N ARG A 34 5.76 -2.19 7.97
CA ARG A 34 5.12 -1.39 9.03
C ARG A 34 5.65 0.03 9.10
N GLN A 35 6.94 0.25 8.87
CA GLN A 35 7.48 1.61 8.82
C GLN A 35 6.92 2.41 7.64
N TRP A 36 6.44 1.78 6.57
CA TRP A 36 5.85 2.52 5.43
C TRP A 36 4.53 3.21 5.77
N TYR A 37 3.75 2.65 6.70
CA TYR A 37 2.51 3.27 7.19
C TYR A 37 2.73 4.41 8.19
N LYS A 38 3.98 4.63 8.63
CA LYS A 38 4.30 5.69 9.58
C LYS A 38 4.72 6.97 8.85
N GLU A 39 4.40 8.10 9.44
CA GLU A 39 4.97 9.40 9.05
C GLU A 39 6.50 9.39 9.24
N LYS A 40 7.21 10.22 8.46
CA LYS A 40 8.68 10.29 8.47
C LYS A 40 9.27 10.47 9.88
N SER A 41 8.63 11.27 10.73
CA SER A 41 9.02 11.52 12.13
C SER A 41 9.02 10.26 12.98
N HIS A 42 8.10 9.33 12.70
CA HIS A 42 7.85 8.11 13.47
C HIS A 42 8.55 6.86 12.92
N LYS A 43 9.26 6.95 11.80
CA LYS A 43 10.06 5.84 11.24
C LYS A 43 11.35 5.62 12.03
N TYR A 44 11.72 4.36 12.25
CA TYR A 44 13.01 4.02 12.87
C TYR A 44 14.20 4.09 11.88
N GLY A 45 15.40 4.31 12.41
CA GLY A 45 16.65 4.34 11.63
C GLY A 45 17.02 5.72 11.09
N ARG A 46 18.16 5.78 10.38
CA ARG A 46 18.74 7.02 9.82
C ARG A 46 18.24 7.35 8.40
N LYS A 47 17.67 6.37 7.68
CA LYS A 47 17.15 6.54 6.31
C LYS A 47 15.63 6.72 6.31
N ARG A 48 15.15 7.76 7.00
CA ARG A 48 13.70 8.05 7.09
C ARG A 48 13.24 8.78 5.85
N GLN A 49 12.46 8.10 5.01
CA GLN A 49 11.83 8.70 3.84
C GLN A 49 10.33 8.52 3.91
N GLU A 50 9.62 9.57 3.55
CA GLU A 50 8.20 9.51 3.25
C GLU A 50 8.06 9.04 1.80
N ILE A 51 7.06 8.20 1.55
CA ILE A 51 6.74 7.79 0.18
C ILE A 51 5.53 8.62 -0.21
N GLU A 52 5.69 9.46 -1.22
CA GLU A 52 4.57 10.16 -1.81
C GLU A 52 3.78 9.19 -2.69
N VAL A 53 2.74 8.58 -2.10
CA VAL A 53 1.94 7.53 -2.75
C VAL A 53 1.28 8.05 -4.03
N SER A 54 0.87 9.32 -4.06
CA SER A 54 0.29 10.00 -5.23
C SER A 54 1.22 9.96 -6.44
N GLU A 55 2.52 10.16 -6.24
CA GLU A 55 3.52 10.13 -7.32
C GLU A 55 3.82 8.71 -7.81
N SER A 56 3.59 7.71 -6.96
CA SER A 56 3.93 6.31 -7.25
C SER A 56 2.79 5.54 -7.92
N PHE A 57 1.54 5.95 -7.71
CA PHE A 57 0.36 5.19 -8.13
C PHE A 57 0.24 5.08 -9.66
N ALA A 58 0.53 6.15 -10.39
CA ALA A 58 0.47 6.16 -11.85
C ALA A 58 1.43 5.14 -12.48
N TRP A 59 2.68 5.13 -12.02
CA TRP A 59 3.69 4.19 -12.51
C TRP A 59 3.36 2.75 -12.15
N LEU A 60 2.86 2.51 -10.94
CA LEU A 60 2.43 1.18 -10.52
C LEU A 60 1.26 0.68 -11.39
N LEU A 61 0.29 1.54 -11.68
CA LEU A 61 -0.86 1.18 -12.52
C LEU A 61 -0.43 0.88 -13.96
N LEU A 62 0.46 1.70 -14.54
CA LEU A 62 1.01 1.46 -15.87
C LEU A 62 1.76 0.12 -15.94
N TRP A 63 2.52 -0.22 -14.91
CA TRP A 63 3.20 -1.51 -14.83
C TRP A 63 2.21 -2.68 -14.80
N ILE A 64 1.14 -2.60 -13.99
CA ILE A 64 0.08 -3.63 -13.98
C ILE A 64 -0.58 -3.75 -15.36
N LEU A 65 -0.90 -2.63 -16.00
CA LEU A 65 -1.50 -2.60 -17.33
C LEU A 65 -0.58 -3.19 -18.41
N SER A 66 0.73 -3.07 -18.26
CA SER A 66 1.69 -3.64 -19.22
C SER A 66 1.64 -5.17 -19.28
N TRP A 67 1.11 -5.82 -18.24
CA TRP A 67 0.97 -7.27 -18.18
C TRP A 67 -0.44 -7.73 -18.55
N TRP A 68 -1.35 -6.77 -18.82
CA TRP A 68 -2.73 -7.05 -19.15
C TRP A 68 -2.87 -7.44 -20.62
N SER A 69 -3.57 -8.54 -20.90
CA SER A 69 -3.78 -8.99 -22.27
C SER A 69 -4.60 -7.96 -23.05
N SER A 70 -4.20 -7.70 -24.30
CA SER A 70 -4.93 -6.86 -25.25
C SER A 70 -6.38 -7.32 -25.49
N ASP A 71 -6.66 -8.58 -25.21
CA ASP A 71 -7.93 -9.25 -25.52
C ASP A 71 -8.96 -9.01 -24.40
N GLN A 72 -8.51 -8.64 -23.19
CA GLN A 72 -9.36 -8.33 -22.05
C GLN A 72 -9.57 -6.82 -21.93
N LYS A 73 -10.74 -6.32 -22.32
CA LYS A 73 -11.04 -4.87 -22.35
C LYS A 73 -11.50 -4.26 -21.02
N SER A 74 -11.65 -5.06 -19.97
CA SER A 74 -12.16 -4.59 -18.67
C SER A 74 -11.18 -4.92 -17.55
N LEU A 75 -10.65 -3.88 -16.89
CA LEU A 75 -9.91 -3.99 -15.63
C LEU A 75 -10.79 -3.48 -14.50
N VAL A 76 -11.06 -4.33 -13.49
CA VAL A 76 -11.80 -3.92 -12.29
C VAL A 76 -10.81 -3.43 -11.24
N LEU A 77 -10.95 -2.17 -10.83
CA LEU A 77 -10.19 -1.59 -9.73
C LEU A 77 -11.08 -1.45 -8.50
N ALA A 78 -10.77 -2.20 -7.44
CA ALA A 78 -11.39 -2.01 -6.14
C ALA A 78 -10.58 -0.99 -5.34
N ALA A 79 -11.18 0.16 -5.04
CA ALA A 79 -10.59 1.15 -4.14
C ALA A 79 -11.27 1.08 -2.77
N ASP A 80 -10.47 1.01 -1.71
CA ASP A 80 -10.99 1.09 -0.35
C ASP A 80 -11.51 2.51 -0.07
N ALA A 81 -12.83 2.64 0.12
CA ALA A 81 -13.51 3.90 0.36
C ALA A 81 -13.49 4.33 1.83
N SER A 82 -12.72 3.66 2.70
CA SER A 82 -12.61 3.98 4.13
C SER A 82 -12.24 5.43 4.44
N THR A 83 -11.67 6.17 3.48
CA THR A 83 -11.31 7.60 3.61
C THR A 83 -12.27 8.56 2.90
N LEU A 84 -13.21 8.07 2.09
CA LEU A 84 -14.15 8.89 1.31
C LEU A 84 -15.17 9.64 2.16
N GLY A 85 -15.50 9.13 3.36
CA GLY A 85 -16.41 9.80 4.29
C GLY A 85 -15.97 11.23 4.67
N LYS A 86 -14.66 11.52 4.68
CA LYS A 86 -14.12 12.86 4.97
C LYS A 86 -14.20 13.84 3.80
N ARG A 87 -14.43 13.36 2.56
CA ARG A 87 -14.33 14.17 1.34
C ARG A 87 -15.69 14.67 0.85
N ILE A 88 -16.78 13.99 1.21
CA ILE A 88 -18.15 14.35 0.81
C ILE A 88 -18.69 15.54 1.62
N GLU A 89 -18.26 15.73 2.88
CA GLU A 89 -18.68 16.87 3.72
C GLU A 89 -18.24 18.24 3.17
N ARG A 90 -17.21 18.31 2.31
CA ARG A 90 -16.63 19.57 1.83
C ARG A 90 -17.23 20.11 0.53
N LEU A 91 -18.20 19.42 -0.07
CA LEU A 91 -18.93 19.87 -1.26
C LEU A 91 -20.36 20.35 -0.94
N GLY A 92 -20.69 20.48 0.34
CA GLY A 92 -22.01 20.89 0.82
C GLY A 92 -22.03 22.18 1.64
N ASN A 93 -21.11 23.12 1.38
CA ASN A 93 -21.19 24.51 1.86
C ASN A 93 -20.94 25.47 0.70
#